data_AF-A0A830B3U8-F1
#
_entry.id   AF-A0A830B3U8-F1
#
_cell.length_a   1.000
_cell.length_b   1.000
_cell.length_c   1.000
_cell.angle_alpha   90.00
_cell.angle_beta   90.00
_cell.angle_gamma   90.00
#
_symmetry.space_group_name_H-M   'P 1'
#
loop_
_entity.id
_entity.type
_entity.pdbx_description
1 polymer ?
#
loop_
_entity_poly.entity_id
_entity_poly.type
_entity_poly.pdbx_seq_one_letter_code
_entity_poly.pdbx_strand_id
1 'polypeptide(L)' 'MISNSTSVVEVFSRIDDKFNLMYAKRAFVHWYIGEGMEKGEFSEAREDFTALKKDFEEVGAESAEGEDDEGDEY' A
#
# COMPACT_ATOMS: atom_id res chain seq x y z
N MET A 1 -13.35 19.59 4.49
CA MET A 1 -12.00 19.75 3.91
C MET A 1 -11.63 18.42 3.28
N ILE A 2 -11.23 18.43 2.00
CA ILE A 2 -10.71 17.26 1.30
C ILE A 2 -9.18 17.46 1.26
N SER A 3 -8.41 16.47 1.68
CA SER A 3 -6.95 16.53 1.72
C SER A 3 -6.36 15.23 1.19
N ASN A 4 -5.17 15.32 0.60
CA ASN A 4 -4.38 14.20 0.10
C ASN A 4 -3.00 14.28 0.76
N SER A 5 -2.55 13.17 1.36
CA SER A 5 -1.30 13.11 2.13
C SER A 5 -0.68 11.72 2.04
N THR A 6 0.65 11.67 1.95
CA THR A 6 1.46 10.44 1.91
C THR A 6 1.36 9.63 3.21
N SER A 7 0.93 10.23 4.32
CA SER A 7 0.70 9.54 5.60
C SER A 7 -0.34 8.41 5.51
N VAL A 8 -1.14 8.36 4.43
CA VAL A 8 -2.05 7.23 4.17
C VAL A 8 -1.32 5.88 4.08
N VAL A 9 -0.02 5.87 3.75
CA VAL A 9 0.80 4.65 3.65
C VAL A 9 0.82 3.85 4.96
N GLU A 10 0.72 4.50 6.13
CA GLU A 10 0.65 3.82 7.43
C GLU A 10 -0.64 3.00 7.60
N VAL A 11 -1.74 3.50 7.04
CA VAL A 11 -3.02 2.77 7.02
C VAL A 11 -2.89 1.56 6.09
N PHE A 12 -2.29 1.76 4.91
CA PHE A 12 -2.07 0.70 3.93
C PHE A 12 -1.19 -0.42 4.47
N SER A 13 -0.11 -0.10 5.19
CA SER A 13 0.73 -1.11 5.86
C SER A 13 -0.05 -1.96 6.87
N ARG A 14 -0.94 -1.35 7.67
CA ARG A 14 -1.76 -2.11 8.62
C ARG A 14 -2.80 -3.01 7.95
N ILE A 15 -3.32 -2.60 6.79
CA ILE A 15 -4.25 -3.41 5.99
C ILE A 15 -3.49 -4.60 5.40
N ASP A 16 -2.30 -4.32 4.86
CA ASP A 16 -1.41 -5.32 4.28
C ASP A 16 -1.08 -6.45 5.28
N ASP A 17 -0.67 -6.10 6.50
CA ASP A 17 -0.35 -7.09 7.54
C ASP A 17 -1.54 -8.00 7.86
N LYS A 18 -2.74 -7.43 7.96
CA LYS A 18 -3.97 -8.19 8.21
C LYS A 18 -4.32 -9.08 7.03
N PHE A 19 -4.18 -8.58 5.81
CA PHE A 19 -4.40 -9.36 4.60
C PHE A 19 -3.44 -10.56 4.56
N ASN A 20 -2.14 -10.33 4.76
CA ASN A 20 -1.12 -11.38 4.79
C ASN A 20 -1.42 -12.44 5.86
N LEU A 21 -1.82 -12.02 7.07
CA LEU A 21 -2.20 -12.94 8.15
C LEU A 21 -3.39 -13.85 7.77
N MET A 22 -4.42 -13.28 7.14
CA MET A 22 -5.61 -14.04 6.70
C MET A 22 -5.30 -14.94 5.51
N TYR A 23 -4.59 -14.41 4.51
CA TYR A 23 -4.27 -15.11 3.28
C TYR A 23 -3.30 -16.28 3.52
N ALA A 24 -2.31 -16.13 4.41
CA ALA A 24 -1.43 -17.21 4.83
C ALA A 24 -2.17 -18.41 5.45
N LYS A 25 -3.30 -18.14 6.12
CA LYS A 25 -4.18 -19.18 6.69
C LYS A 25 -5.25 -19.67 5.72
N ARG A 26 -5.28 -19.14 4.48
CA ARG A 26 -6.36 -19.35 3.50
C ARG A 26 -7.74 -19.04 4.09
N ALA A 27 -7.81 -18.10 5.03
CA ALA A 27 -9.06 -17.74 5.68
C ALA A 27 -9.99 -17.07 4.65
N PHE A 28 -11.25 -17.49 4.62
CA PHE A 28 -12.31 -16.94 3.76
C PHE A 28 -12.12 -17.06 2.24
N VAL A 29 -10.95 -17.49 1.74
CA VAL A 29 -10.63 -17.60 0.30
C VAL A 29 -11.65 -18.45 -0.50
N HIS A 30 -12.17 -19.52 0.11
CA HIS A 30 -13.11 -20.43 -0.57
C HIS A 30 -14.44 -19.76 -0.96
N TRP A 31 -14.89 -18.74 -0.23
CA TRP A 31 -16.11 -17.99 -0.59
C TRP A 31 -15.88 -17.21 -1.89
N TYR A 32 -14.76 -16.50 -1.99
CA TYR A 32 -14.44 -15.71 -3.17
C TYR A 32 -14.24 -16.57 -4.42
N ILE A 33 -13.49 -17.68 -4.31
CA ILE A 33 -13.34 -18.62 -5.42
C ILE A 33 -14.69 -19.26 -5.79
N GLY A 34 -15.55 -19.52 -4.80
CA GLY A 34 -16.89 -20.07 -5.00
C GLY A 34 -17.82 -19.14 -5.80
N GLU A 35 -17.63 -17.83 -5.67
CA GLU A 35 -18.34 -16.79 -6.44
C GLU A 35 -17.72 -16.55 -7.84
N GLY A 36 -16.65 -17.28 -8.20
CA GLY A 36 -16.02 -17.21 -9.52
C GLY A 36 -14.74 -16.40 -9.61
N MET A 37 -14.19 -15.94 -8.48
CA MET A 37 -12.87 -15.29 -8.44
C MET A 37 -11.76 -16.28 -8.80
N GLU A 38 -10.81 -15.85 -9.63
CA GLU A 38 -9.67 -16.67 -10.03
C GLU A 38 -8.64 -16.78 -8.88
N LYS A 39 -7.95 -17.91 -8.81
CA LYS A 39 -6.97 -18.21 -7.75
C LYS A 39 -5.79 -17.22 -7.70
N GLY A 40 -5.44 -16.62 -8.84
CA GLY A 40 -4.33 -15.68 -8.97
C GLY A 40 -4.69 -14.22 -8.62
N GLU A 41 -5.98 -13.86 -8.61
CA GLU A 41 -6.39 -12.46 -8.47
C GLU A 41 -5.98 -11.86 -7.11
N PHE A 42 -5.94 -12.66 -6.04
CA PHE A 42 -5.45 -12.18 -4.75
C PHE A 42 -3.95 -11.87 -4.76
N SER A 43 -3.13 -12.67 -5.47
CA SER A 43 -1.69 -12.40 -5.60
C SER A 43 -1.43 -11.18 -6.47
N GLU A 44 -2.14 -11.06 -7.59
CA GLU A 44 -2.00 -9.93 -8.51
C GLU A 44 -2.38 -8.62 -7.83
N ALA A 45 -3.56 -8.55 -7.21
CA ALA A 45 -3.98 -7.36 -6.47
C ALA A 45 -3.02 -7.00 -5.31
N ARG A 46 -2.37 -8.00 -4.71
CA ARG A 46 -1.38 -7.80 -3.65
C ARG A 46 -0.06 -7.21 -4.19
N GLU A 47 0.35 -7.63 -5.37
CA GLU A 47 1.50 -7.07 -6.08
C GLU A 47 1.24 -5.61 -6.47
N ASP A 48 0.09 -5.32 -7.07
CA ASP A 48 -0.35 -3.95 -7.39
C ASP A 48 -0.39 -3.06 -6.14
N PHE A 49 -0.92 -3.58 -5.04
CA PHE A 49 -0.94 -2.85 -3.77
C PHE A 49 0.46 -2.58 -3.20
N THR A 50 1.41 -3.50 -3.42
CA THR A 50 2.81 -3.30 -3.03
C THR A 50 3.45 -2.18 -3.84
N ALA A 51 3.24 -2.18 -5.16
CA ALA A 51 3.72 -1.14 -6.05
C ALA A 51 3.18 0.23 -5.62
N LEU A 52 1.87 0.34 -5.36
CA LEU A 52 1.25 1.58 -4.90
C LEU A 52 1.87 2.10 -3.59
N LYS A 53 2.14 1.23 -2.61
CA LYS A 53 2.80 1.64 -1.37
C LYS A 53 4.19 2.20 -1.62
N LYS A 54 4.96 1.57 -2.51
CA LYS A 54 6.30 2.02 -2.90
C LYS A 54 6.25 3.41 -3.53
N ASP A 55 5.28 3.67 -4.41
CA ASP A 55 5.10 4.99 -5.02
C ASP A 55 4.85 6.08 -3.96
N PHE A 56 4.04 5.80 -2.94
CA PHE A 56 3.82 6.75 -1.83
C PHE A 56 5.06 6.95 -0.95
N GLU A 57 5.86 5.91 -0.73
CA GLU A 57 7.12 5.99 0.01
C GLU A 57 8.16 6.82 -0.75
N GLU A 58 8.26 6.65 -2.07
CA GLU A 58 9.15 7.42 -2.95
C GLU A 58 8.76 8.89 -2.97
N VAL A 59 7.49 9.23 -3.19
CA VAL A 59 7.01 10.62 -3.16
C VAL A 59 7.20 11.26 -1.78
N GLY A 60 7.01 10.49 -0.70
CA GLY A 60 7.25 10.96 0.66
C GLY A 60 8.72 11.27 0.93
N ALA A 61 9.64 10.47 0.40
CA ALA A 61 11.08 10.68 0.52
C ALA A 61 11.55 11.88 -0.33
N GLU A 62 11.11 11.98 -1.59
CA GLU A 62 11.42 13.13 -2.45
C GLU A 62 10.96 14.47 -1.85
N SER A 63 9.78 14.46 -1.20
CA SER A 63 9.25 15.65 -0.53
C SER A 63 10.10 16.06 0.68
N ALA A 64 10.72 15.09 1.37
CA ALA A 64 11.58 15.37 2.52
C ALA A 64 12.99 15.83 2.09
N GLU A 65 13.54 15.25 1.01
CA GLU A 65 14.85 15.63 0.47
C GLU A 65 14.85 17.04 -0.18
N GLY A 66 13.71 17.49 -0.71
CA GLY A 66 13.56 18.83 -1.27
C GLY A 66 13.43 19.97 -0.25
N GLU A 67 13.16 19.67 1.03
CA GLU A 67 13.06 20.68 2.09
C GLU A 67 14.42 21.09 2.69
N ASP A 68 15.46 20.26 2.53
CA ASP A 68 16.81 20.53 3.08
C ASP A 68 17.68 21.43 2.17
N ASP A 69 17.29 21.72 0.92
CA ASP A 69 18.08 22.50 -0.05
C ASP A 69 17.67 23.99 -0.16
N GLU A 70 16.57 24.42 0.49
CA GLU A 70 16.11 25.83 0.47
C GLU A 70 16.59 26.68 1.67
N GLY A 71 17.52 26.17 2.48
CA GLY A 71 17.90 26.77 3.78
C GLY A 71 19.20 27.59 3.83
N ASP A 72 20.06 27.56 2.80
CA ASP A 72 21.46 28.01 2.91
C ASP A 72 21.87 29.11 1.89
N GLU A 73 20.95 30.00 1.50
CA GLU A 73 21.29 31.27 0.82
C GLU A 73 20.74 32.48 1.58
N TYR A 74 21.47 32.93 2.61
CA TYR A 74 21.42 34.31 3.14
C TYR A 74 22.82 34.81 3.54
#